data_AF-A0A8S9L8D3-F1
#
_entry.id   AF-A0A8S9L8D3-F1
#
_cell.length_a   1.000
_cell.length_b   1.000
_cell.length_c   1.000
_cell.angle_alpha   90.00
_cell.angle_beta   90.00
_cell.angle_gamma   90.00
#
_symmetry.space_group_name_H-M   'P 1'
#
loop_
_entity.id
_entity.type
_entity.pdbx_description
1 polymer ?
#
loop_
_entity_poly.entity_id
_entity_poly.type
_entity_poly.pdbx_seq_one_letter_code
_entity_poly.pdbx_strand_id
1 'polypeptide(L)'
;MEILRLLPRTEVISVPNVSEESIPLRTLEVIGFHVLPSQVQSVRLIFERHPEAAVEFRAKNQHLRTTYIIFLLSLIETLYQPLQELSSEDLVEADIALTYLKDVGFKVDWLENKLDLLKARKEKEKVCEVRVQEMEVQLHDLKHKFEIEKAELVVCN
;
A
#
# COMPACT_ATOMS: atom_id res chain seq x y z
N MET A 1 -32.67 31.10 1.71
CA MET A 1 -33.26 32.08 0.77
C MET A 1 -32.92 31.64 -0.63
N GLU A 2 -33.91 31.04 -1.28
CA GLU A 2 -33.91 30.70 -2.70
C GLU A 2 -33.80 31.96 -3.55
N ILE A 3 -32.99 31.90 -4.60
CA ILE A 3 -33.23 32.70 -5.80
C ILE A 3 -33.15 31.73 -6.99
N LEU A 4 -34.31 31.20 -7.34
CA LEU A 4 -34.58 30.67 -8.67
C LEU A 4 -35.04 31.81 -9.59
N ARG A 5 -34.86 31.56 -10.90
CA ARG A 5 -35.35 32.28 -12.09
C ARG A 5 -34.38 33.39 -12.58
N LEU A 6 -33.96 33.46 -13.84
CA LEU A 6 -34.59 33.08 -15.11
C LEU A 6 -33.54 32.65 -16.16
N LEU A 7 -33.80 31.57 -16.89
CA LEU A 7 -33.16 31.26 -18.18
C LEU A 7 -33.86 32.03 -19.31
N PRO A 8 -33.14 32.66 -20.26
CA PRO A 8 -33.66 32.88 -21.59
C PRO A 8 -33.48 31.61 -22.43
N ARG A 9 -34.61 31.19 -23.02
CA ARG A 9 -34.76 30.08 -23.97
C ARG A 9 -34.18 30.53 -25.31
N THR A 10 -33.19 29.82 -25.86
CA THR A 10 -32.82 29.94 -27.28
C THR A 10 -32.21 28.64 -27.79
N GLU A 11 -32.96 28.08 -28.75
CA GLU A 11 -32.56 27.29 -29.91
C GLU A 11 -31.68 26.04 -29.71
N VAL A 12 -32.35 24.91 -29.93
CA VAL A 12 -31.81 23.57 -30.11
C VAL A 12 -30.89 23.56 -31.32
N ILE A 13 -29.58 23.57 -31.09
CA ILE A 13 -28.62 23.07 -32.07
C ILE A 13 -28.50 21.57 -31.80
N SER A 14 -28.97 20.76 -32.74
CA SER A 14 -28.75 19.32 -32.76
C SER A 14 -27.25 19.04 -32.81
N VAL A 15 -26.64 18.76 -31.66
CA VAL A 15 -25.32 18.14 -31.59
C VAL A 15 -25.52 16.66 -31.87
N PRO A 16 -24.81 16.07 -32.86
CA PRO A 16 -24.97 14.67 -33.16
C PRO A 16 -24.58 13.84 -31.93
N ASN A 17 -25.47 12.90 -31.62
CA ASN A 17 -25.38 11.86 -30.61
C ASN A 17 -23.93 11.51 -30.24
N VAL A 18 -23.44 12.05 -29.11
CA VAL A 18 -22.20 11.57 -28.48
C VAL A 18 -22.54 10.21 -27.90
N SER A 19 -22.20 9.17 -28.66
CA SER A 19 -22.02 7.83 -28.12
C SER A 19 -21.11 7.93 -26.90
N GLU A 20 -21.38 7.13 -25.87
CA GLU A 20 -20.52 6.97 -24.68
C GLU A 20 -19.13 6.47 -25.10
N GLU A 21 -18.33 7.35 -25.67
CA GLU A 21 -16.91 7.13 -25.90
C GLU A 21 -16.21 7.42 -24.58
N SER A 22 -15.66 6.36 -24.00
CA SER A 22 -14.72 6.40 -22.90
C SER A 22 -13.82 7.63 -23.04
N ILE A 23 -13.88 8.57 -22.10
CA ILE A 23 -12.94 9.69 -22.05
C ILE A 23 -11.55 9.06 -22.15
N PRO A 24 -10.76 9.36 -23.20
CA PRO A 24 -9.44 8.76 -23.34
C PRO A 24 -8.66 9.11 -22.06
N LEU A 25 -8.32 8.09 -21.28
CA LEU A 25 -7.61 8.25 -20.03
C LEU A 25 -6.25 8.86 -20.38
N ARG A 26 -6.15 10.19 -20.29
CA ARG A 26 -4.99 10.95 -20.74
C ARG A 26 -3.79 10.56 -19.88
N THR A 27 -2.88 9.77 -20.42
CA THR A 27 -1.58 9.51 -19.80
C THR A 27 -0.64 10.69 -20.05
N LEU A 28 0.27 10.94 -19.10
CA LEU A 28 1.30 11.98 -19.18
C LEU A 28 2.67 11.31 -19.15
N GLU A 29 3.60 11.83 -19.94
CA GLU A 29 4.99 11.35 -19.96
C GLU A 29 5.81 12.00 -18.83
N VAL A 30 6.41 11.18 -17.98
CA VAL A 30 7.31 11.58 -16.89
C VAL A 30 8.56 10.71 -16.97
N ILE A 31 9.73 11.30 -17.26
CA ILE A 31 11.02 10.59 -17.28
C ILE A 31 10.98 9.38 -18.27
N GLY A 32 10.30 9.57 -19.40
CA GLY A 32 10.08 8.54 -20.42
C GLY A 32 9.02 7.50 -20.07
N PHE A 33 8.25 7.66 -19.00
CA PHE A 33 7.17 6.75 -18.61
C PHE A 33 5.80 7.40 -18.83
N HIS A 34 4.85 6.67 -19.43
CA HIS A 34 3.47 7.14 -19.54
C HIS A 34 2.70 6.69 -18.31
N VAL A 35 2.18 7.65 -17.54
CA VAL A 35 1.52 7.42 -16.25
C VAL A 35 0.21 8.20 -16.16
N LEU A 36 -0.68 7.81 -15.26
CA LEU A 36 -1.93 8.55 -15.06
C LEU A 36 -1.66 9.93 -14.42
N PRO A 37 -2.49 10.95 -14.66
CA PRO A 37 -2.29 12.27 -14.07
C PRO A 37 -2.20 12.22 -12.54
N SER A 38 -2.95 11.32 -11.89
CA SER A 38 -2.90 11.09 -10.44
C SER A 38 -1.57 10.51 -9.94
N GLN A 39 -0.80 9.86 -10.81
CA GLN A 39 0.47 9.18 -10.47
C GLN A 39 1.69 10.04 -10.76
N VAL A 40 1.55 11.13 -11.54
CA VAL A 40 2.66 11.98 -11.98
C VAL A 40 3.54 12.44 -10.82
N GLN A 41 2.92 12.95 -9.75
CA GLN A 41 3.68 13.48 -8.62
C GLN A 41 4.45 12.39 -7.87
N SER A 42 3.84 11.22 -7.68
CA SER A 42 4.49 10.07 -7.02
C SER A 42 5.70 9.60 -7.83
N VAL A 43 5.55 9.48 -9.15
CA VAL A 43 6.64 9.04 -10.04
C VAL A 43 7.77 10.05 -10.07
N ARG A 44 7.47 11.36 -10.13
CA ARG A 44 8.49 12.41 -10.02
C ARG A 44 9.26 12.30 -8.71
N LEU A 45 8.55 12.19 -7.59
CA LEU A 45 9.16 12.12 -6.27
C LEU A 45 10.08 10.90 -6.10
N ILE A 46 9.70 9.75 -6.66
CA ILE A 46 10.54 8.54 -6.65
C ILE A 46 11.87 8.84 -7.33
N PHE A 47 11.85 9.38 -8.55
CA PHE A 47 13.08 9.64 -9.31
C PHE A 47 13.84 10.89 -8.84
N GLU A 48 13.20 11.81 -8.12
CA GLU A 48 13.90 12.90 -7.41
C GLU A 48 14.70 12.37 -6.21
N ARG A 49 14.16 11.40 -5.47
CA ARG A 49 14.83 10.80 -4.30
C ARG A 49 15.80 9.68 -4.68
N HIS A 50 15.47 8.94 -5.74
CA HIS A 50 16.19 7.77 -6.23
C HIS A 50 16.43 7.92 -7.74
N PRO A 51 17.23 8.92 -8.17
CA PRO A 51 17.51 9.14 -9.59
C PRO A 51 18.19 7.94 -10.25
N GLU A 52 18.88 7.10 -9.48
CA GLU A 52 19.51 5.85 -9.92
C GLU A 52 18.52 4.75 -10.30
N ALA A 53 17.26 4.84 -9.85
CA ALA A 53 16.32 3.71 -9.81
C ALA A 53 16.04 3.08 -11.18
N ALA A 54 16.05 3.85 -12.27
CA ALA A 54 15.78 3.34 -13.62
C ALA A 54 16.92 3.61 -14.61
N VAL A 55 18.14 3.90 -14.13
CA VAL A 55 19.28 4.22 -15.02
C VAL A 55 19.65 3.04 -15.91
N GLU A 56 19.58 1.82 -15.39
CA GLU A 56 19.90 0.59 -16.13
C GLU A 56 18.67 -0.07 -16.76
N PHE A 57 17.49 0.50 -16.58
CA PHE A 57 16.23 -0.04 -17.09
C PHE A 57 16.14 0.10 -18.62
N ARG A 58 16.04 -1.03 -19.33
CA ARG A 58 16.20 -1.07 -20.80
C ARG A 58 14.91 -1.34 -21.60
N ALA A 59 13.74 -1.33 -20.98
CA ALA A 59 12.50 -1.58 -21.72
C ALA A 59 12.26 -0.47 -22.76
N LYS A 60 12.20 -0.87 -24.04
CA LYS A 60 11.90 0.03 -25.17
C LYS A 60 10.41 0.14 -25.47
N ASN A 61 9.64 -0.91 -25.16
CA ASN A 61 8.20 -0.93 -25.39
C ASN A 61 7.48 -0.07 -24.35
N GLN A 62 6.66 0.88 -24.82
CA GLN A 62 6.01 1.84 -23.94
C GLN A 62 5.01 1.19 -22.96
N HIS A 63 4.30 0.14 -23.37
CA HIS A 63 3.41 -0.58 -22.49
C HIS A 63 4.18 -1.25 -21.36
N LEU A 64 5.30 -1.91 -21.67
CA LEU A 64 6.16 -2.50 -20.63
C LEU A 64 6.67 -1.42 -19.66
N ARG A 65 7.15 -0.28 -20.17
CA ARG A 65 7.61 0.84 -19.33
C ARG A 65 6.51 1.28 -18.35
N THR A 66 5.28 1.45 -18.84
CA THR A 66 4.12 1.80 -18.01
C THR A 66 3.79 0.71 -17.00
N THR A 67 3.77 -0.56 -17.41
CA THR A 67 3.50 -1.69 -16.52
C THR A 67 4.50 -1.76 -15.36
N TYR A 68 5.80 -1.58 -15.62
CA TYR A 68 6.80 -1.59 -14.55
C TYR A 68 6.67 -0.42 -13.58
N ILE A 69 6.26 0.77 -14.04
CA ILE A 69 5.99 1.89 -13.12
C ILE A 69 4.77 1.64 -12.27
N ILE A 70 3.68 1.12 -12.85
CA ILE A 70 2.49 0.76 -12.08
C ILE A 70 2.87 -0.30 -11.03
N PHE A 71 3.63 -1.31 -11.43
CA PHE A 71 4.12 -2.35 -10.54
C PHE A 71 4.98 -1.81 -9.40
N LEU A 72 5.93 -0.91 -9.71
CA LEU A 72 6.75 -0.23 -8.71
C LEU A 72 5.91 0.60 -7.73
N LEU A 73 4.92 1.35 -8.24
CA LEU A 73 4.02 2.15 -7.41
C LEU A 73 3.20 1.27 -6.45
N SER A 74 2.65 0.15 -6.94
CA SER A 74 1.91 -0.80 -6.12
C SER A 74 2.79 -1.41 -5.03
N LEU A 75 4.04 -1.78 -5.35
CA LEU A 75 4.98 -2.30 -4.37
C LEU A 75 5.31 -1.26 -3.28
N ILE A 76 5.52 0.00 -3.67
CA ILE A 76 5.74 1.10 -2.73
C ILE A 76 4.50 1.29 -1.84
N GLU A 77 3.31 1.26 -2.41
CA GLU A 77 2.06 1.37 -1.65
C GLU A 77 1.97 0.26 -0.60
N THR A 78 2.24 -0.99 -0.96
CA THR A 78 2.29 -2.13 -0.03
C THR A 78 3.32 -1.91 1.08
N LEU A 79 4.59 -1.61 0.75
CA LEU A 79 5.67 -1.47 1.74
C LEU A 79 5.52 -0.27 2.69
N TYR A 80 4.55 0.61 2.43
CA TYR A 80 4.23 1.75 3.27
C TYR A 80 2.87 1.64 3.98
N GLN A 81 2.16 0.52 3.84
CA GLN A 81 1.02 0.19 4.69
C GLN A 81 1.41 0.09 6.17
N PRO A 82 0.44 0.26 7.09
CA PRO A 82 0.63 -0.06 8.50
C PRO A 82 1.13 -1.49 8.70
N LEU A 83 2.06 -1.70 9.65
CA LEU A 83 2.66 -3.03 9.89
C LEU A 83 1.61 -4.10 10.22
N GLN A 84 0.54 -3.70 10.89
CA GLN A 84 -0.58 -4.57 11.27
C GLN A 84 -1.39 -5.05 10.06
N GLU A 85 -1.43 -4.25 8.99
CA GLU A 85 -2.13 -4.58 7.75
C GLU A 85 -1.28 -5.44 6.82
N LEU A 86 0.03 -5.51 7.06
CA LEU A 86 0.95 -6.36 6.31
C LEU A 86 0.96 -7.79 6.85
N SER A 87 0.56 -8.75 6.02
CA SER A 87 0.70 -10.18 6.30
C SER A 87 2.14 -10.68 6.07
N SER A 88 2.43 -11.93 6.47
CA SER A 88 3.74 -12.52 6.16
C SER A 88 3.87 -12.82 4.67
N GLU A 89 2.76 -13.19 4.04
CA GLU A 89 2.61 -13.43 2.60
C GLU A 89 2.90 -12.16 1.80
N ASP A 90 2.36 -11.00 2.19
CA ASP A 90 2.64 -9.72 1.52
C ASP A 90 4.13 -9.40 1.50
N LEU A 91 4.85 -9.71 2.59
CA LEU A 91 6.30 -9.49 2.67
C LEU A 91 7.10 -10.45 1.77
N VAL A 92 6.59 -11.66 1.55
CA VAL A 92 7.18 -12.63 0.61
C VAL A 92 6.89 -12.21 -0.83
N GLU A 93 5.67 -11.79 -1.13
CA GLU A 93 5.31 -11.28 -2.45
C GLU A 93 6.11 -10.01 -2.81
N ALA A 94 6.33 -9.12 -1.84
CA ALA A 94 7.18 -7.95 -2.02
C ALA A 94 8.63 -8.32 -2.34
N ASP A 95 9.18 -9.38 -1.72
CA ASP A 95 10.52 -9.89 -1.99
C ASP A 95 10.66 -10.39 -3.45
N ILE A 96 9.66 -11.16 -3.88
CA ILE A 96 9.56 -11.66 -5.26
C ILE A 96 9.42 -10.48 -6.24
N ALA A 97 8.60 -9.48 -5.92
CA ALA A 97 8.41 -8.29 -6.74
C ALA A 97 9.71 -7.49 -6.91
N LEU A 98 10.51 -7.34 -5.85
CA LEU A 98 11.81 -6.69 -5.91
C LEU A 98 12.78 -7.44 -6.82
N THR A 99 12.78 -8.77 -6.76
CA THR A 99 13.58 -9.61 -7.66
C THR A 99 13.24 -9.32 -9.13
N TYR A 100 11.95 -9.30 -9.48
CA TYR A 100 11.52 -8.99 -10.86
C TYR A 100 11.91 -7.59 -11.33
N LEU A 101 11.85 -6.59 -10.45
CA LEU A 101 12.29 -5.23 -10.78
C LEU A 101 13.79 -5.18 -11.06
N LYS A 102 14.60 -5.88 -10.25
CA LYS A 102 16.06 -5.97 -10.43
C LYS A 102 16.43 -6.68 -11.73
N ASP A 103 15.72 -7.76 -12.06
CA ASP A 103 15.96 -8.52 -13.30
C ASP A 103 15.81 -7.68 -14.57
N VAL A 104 14.97 -6.64 -14.53
CA VAL A 104 14.81 -5.71 -15.66
C VAL A 104 15.66 -4.44 -15.56
N GLY A 105 16.52 -4.35 -14.56
CA GLY A 105 17.50 -3.28 -14.39
C GLY A 105 17.03 -2.11 -13.54
N PHE A 106 16.00 -2.26 -12.71
CA PHE A 106 15.72 -1.27 -11.66
C PHE A 106 16.70 -1.42 -10.49
N LYS A 107 17.18 -0.29 -9.98
CA LYS A 107 17.96 -0.20 -8.74
C LYS A 107 17.01 0.13 -7.59
N VAL A 108 16.67 -0.86 -6.79
CA VAL A 108 15.64 -0.78 -5.73
C VAL A 108 16.18 -1.12 -4.35
N ASP A 109 17.48 -0.94 -4.12
CA ASP A 109 18.14 -1.26 -2.84
C ASP A 109 17.47 -0.56 -1.65
N TRP A 110 16.93 0.64 -1.86
CA TRP A 110 16.20 1.39 -0.83
C TRP A 110 14.88 0.71 -0.42
N LEU A 111 14.21 0.00 -1.33
CA LEU A 111 13.03 -0.81 -1.02
C LEU A 111 13.41 -2.15 -0.40
N GLU A 112 14.52 -2.77 -0.81
CA GLU A 112 15.05 -3.98 -0.15
C GLU A 112 15.34 -3.70 1.33
N ASN A 113 16.06 -2.61 1.62
CA ASN A 113 16.33 -2.19 3.00
C ASN A 113 15.05 -1.89 3.80
N LYS A 114 14.04 -1.30 3.15
CA LYS A 114 12.73 -1.06 3.78
C LYS A 114 12.02 -2.38 4.10
N LEU A 115 12.03 -3.33 3.18
CA LEU A 115 11.42 -4.65 3.37
C LEU A 115 12.09 -5.43 4.50
N ASP A 116 13.43 -5.40 4.58
CA ASP A 116 14.17 -6.06 5.67
C ASP A 116 13.79 -5.49 7.05
N LEU A 117 13.63 -4.17 7.13
CA LEU A 117 13.15 -3.52 8.35
C LEU A 117 11.73 -3.97 8.71
N LEU A 118 10.84 -4.14 7.72
CA LEU A 118 9.47 -4.61 7.95
C LEU A 118 9.44 -6.07 8.42
N LYS A 119 10.23 -6.96 7.79
CA LYS A 119 10.38 -8.36 8.21
C LYS A 119 10.86 -8.45 9.67
N ALA A 120 11.88 -7.68 10.03
CA ALA A 120 12.39 -7.63 11.41
C ALA A 120 11.33 -7.12 12.42
N ARG A 121 10.55 -6.10 12.04
CA ARG A 121 9.46 -5.59 12.88
C ARG A 121 8.32 -6.59 13.03
N LYS A 122 7.96 -7.30 11.95
CA LYS A 122 6.91 -8.32 11.96
C LYS A 122 7.28 -9.50 12.85
N GLU A 123 8.54 -9.92 12.82
CA GLU A 123 9.03 -10.96 13.74
C GLU A 123 8.94 -10.51 15.20
N LYS A 124 9.34 -9.26 15.48
CA LYS A 124 9.21 -8.69 16.83
C LYS A 124 7.75 -8.58 17.29
N GLU A 125 6.82 -8.26 16.39
CA GLU A 125 5.38 -8.23 16.66
C GLU A 125 4.89 -9.63 17.09
N LYS A 126 5.25 -10.68 16.35
CA LYS A 126 4.91 -12.08 16.69
C LYS A 126 5.45 -12.49 18.06
N VAL A 127 6.72 -12.17 18.35
CA VAL A 127 7.31 -12.46 19.67
C VAL A 127 6.58 -11.70 20.79
N CYS A 128 6.19 -10.45 20.55
CA CYS A 128 5.42 -9.67 21.51
C CYS A 128 4.03 -10.26 21.75
N GLU A 129 3.35 -10.70 20.69
CA GLU A 129 2.02 -11.32 20.76
C GLU A 129 2.04 -12.60 21.60
N VAL A 130 3.02 -13.49 21.36
CA VAL A 130 3.19 -14.71 22.17
C VAL A 130 3.39 -14.39 23.65
N ARG A 131 4.19 -13.36 23.96
CA ARG A 131 4.41 -12.93 25.34
C ARG A 131 3.15 -12.35 26.00
N VAL A 132 2.33 -11.62 25.24
CA VAL A 132 1.05 -11.10 25.73
C VAL A 132 0.12 -12.27 26.05
N GLN A 133 0.00 -13.24 25.15
CA GLN A 133 -0.82 -14.44 25.36
C GLN A 133 -0.36 -15.24 26.59
N GLU A 134 0.96 -15.37 26.80
CA GLU A 134 1.50 -16.03 28.00
C GLU A 134 1.12 -15.28 29.28
N MET A 135 1.21 -13.95 29.29
CA MET A 135 0.81 -13.12 30.42
C MET A 135 -0.70 -13.21 30.69
N GLU A 136 -1.54 -13.28 29.64
CA GLU A 136 -2.98 -13.45 29.77
C GLU A 136 -3.34 -14.78 30.44
N VAL A 137 -2.64 -15.87 30.08
CA VAL A 137 -2.80 -17.19 30.73
C VAL A 137 -2.40 -17.13 32.20
N GLN A 138 -1.22 -16.57 32.52
CA GLN A 138 -0.77 -16.44 33.91
C GLN A 138 -1.74 -15.61 34.76
N LEU A 139 -2.27 -14.52 34.20
CA LEU A 139 -3.26 -13.68 34.87
C LEU A 139 -4.56 -14.45 35.14
N HIS A 140 -5.03 -15.24 34.17
CA HIS A 140 -6.20 -16.09 34.33
C HIS A 140 -6.00 -17.14 35.45
N ASP A 141 -4.85 -17.80 35.48
CA ASP A 141 -4.52 -18.79 36.51
C ASP A 141 -4.45 -18.18 37.91
N LEU A 142 -3.83 -17.02 38.05
CA LEU A 142 -3.77 -16.29 39.32
C LEU A 142 -5.16 -15.87 39.79
N LYS A 143 -6.00 -15.37 38.88
CA LYS A 143 -7.39 -15.02 39.18
C LYS A 143 -8.19 -16.23 39.66
N HIS A 144 -8.01 -17.39 39.01
CA HIS A 144 -8.69 -18.62 39.42
C HIS A 144 -8.26 -19.07 40.81
N LYS A 145 -6.95 -19.09 41.11
CA LYS A 145 -6.41 -19.42 42.44
C LYS A 145 -6.95 -18.49 43.51
N PHE A 146 -7.00 -17.18 43.24
CA PHE A 146 -7.53 -16.19 44.17
C PHE A 146 -9.01 -16.44 44.50
N GLU A 147 -9.85 -16.78 43.52
CA GLU A 147 -11.26 -17.09 43.78
C GLU A 147 -11.44 -18.40 44.57
N ILE A 148 -10.59 -19.41 44.35
CA ILE A 148 -10.59 -20.64 45.17
C ILE A 148 -10.27 -20.32 46.63
N GLU A 149 -9.15 -19.64 46.88
CA GLU A 149 -8.70 -19.30 48.24
C GLU A 149 -9.72 -18.41 48.97
N LYS A 150 -10.32 -17.46 48.26
CA LYS A 150 -11.41 -16.63 48.77
C LYS A 150 -12.65 -17.44 49.15
N ALA A 151 -13.02 -18.45 48.37
CA ALA A 151 -14.14 -19.33 48.69
C ALA A 151 -13.87 -20.19 49.93
N GLU A 152 -12.64 -20.69 50.09
CA GLU A 152 -12.22 -21.44 51.28
C GLU A 152 -12.30 -20.60 52.56
N LEU A 153 -11.87 -19.34 52.51
CA LEU A 153 -11.97 -18.41 53.66
C LEU A 153 -13.42 -18.13 54.08
N VAL A 154 -14.36 -18.11 53.14
CA VAL A 154 -15.79 -17.90 53.44
C VAL A 154 -16.42 -19.11 54.13
N VAL A 155 -15.92 -20.32 53.86
CA VAL A 155 -16.43 -21.55 54.51
C VAL A 155 -15.93 -21.70 55.95
N CYS A 156 -14.82 -21.06 56.32
CA CYS A 156 -14.21 -21.19 57.65
C CYS A 156 -14.65 -20.15 58.70
N ASN A 157 -15.53 -19.19 58.36
CA ASN A 157 -16.12 -18.19 59.26
C ASN A 157 -17.63 -18.40 59.45
#